data_AF-A0A5B1BA48-F1
#
_entry.id   AF-A0A5B1BA48-F1
#
_cell.length_a   1.000
_cell.length_b   1.000
_cell.length_c   1.000
_cell.angle_alpha   90.00
_cell.angle_beta   90.00
_cell.angle_gamma   90.00
#
_symmetry.space_group_name_H-M   'P 1'
#
loop_
_entity.id
_entity.type
_entity.pdbx_description
1 polymer ?
#
loop_
_entity_poly.entity_id
_entity_poly.type
_entity_poly.pdbx_seq_one_letter_code
_entity_poly.pdbx_strand_id
1 'polypeptide(L)'
;MKKAIIFFILIIGFQFMKAQSFQKTGKYMAVTEIKENGAEYPTYLVDLVRSGGISEKLSTFTIDDTELFEDIFITTLENPGLQGISEVIKMEIEYLACCAEVESYYFMITDKNEVVSLPRLTNVYCENSNTDSQYTFPNQKYGVEGNILETETLYKETSEVKYINLKQSFTWNDNEFNPSKNTAITSY
;
A
#
# COMPACT_ATOMS: atom_id res chain seq x y z
N MET A 1 -46.46 -19.44 39.53
CA MET A 1 -45.00 -19.53 39.84
C MET A 1 -44.55 -20.93 39.39
N LYS A 2 -43.47 -21.20 38.64
CA LYS A 2 -42.16 -20.56 38.50
C LYS A 2 -41.58 -20.74 37.07
N LYS A 3 -41.25 -19.60 36.46
CA LYS A 3 -40.08 -19.25 35.62
C LYS A 3 -39.50 -20.29 34.67
N ALA A 4 -39.81 -20.17 33.38
CA ALA A 4 -38.93 -20.62 32.30
C ALA A 4 -37.77 -19.61 32.17
N ILE A 5 -36.54 -20.08 32.35
CA ILE A 5 -35.33 -19.28 32.16
C ILE A 5 -34.88 -19.50 30.72
N ILE A 6 -35.16 -18.53 29.85
CA ILE A 6 -34.63 -18.51 28.48
C ILE A 6 -33.24 -17.88 28.57
N PHE A 7 -32.20 -18.69 28.38
CA PHE A 7 -30.82 -18.22 28.27
C PHE A 7 -30.64 -17.59 26.88
N PHE A 8 -30.71 -16.26 26.81
CA PHE A 8 -30.28 -15.50 25.63
C PHE A 8 -28.75 -15.37 25.70
N ILE A 9 -28.01 -16.27 25.05
CA ILE A 9 -26.56 -16.09 24.88
C ILE A 9 -26.38 -15.07 23.75
N LEU A 10 -26.37 -13.80 24.14
CA LEU A 10 -25.97 -12.68 23.28
C LEU A 10 -24.45 -12.75 23.15
N ILE A 11 -23.96 -13.50 22.15
CA ILE A 11 -22.56 -13.41 21.72
C ILE A 11 -22.41 -12.05 21.04
N ILE A 12 -22.20 -11.01 21.84
CA ILE A 12 -21.67 -9.74 21.34
C ILE A 12 -20.19 -10.02 21.03
N GLY A 13 -19.95 -10.64 19.88
CA GLY A 13 -18.63 -10.73 19.30
C GLY A 13 -18.25 -9.34 18.82
N PHE A 14 -17.78 -8.50 19.73
CA PHE A 14 -16.91 -7.39 19.34
C PHE A 14 -15.63 -8.04 18.81
N GLN A 15 -15.65 -8.42 17.53
CA GLN A 15 -14.45 -8.69 16.77
C GLN A 15 -13.72 -7.36 16.72
N PHE A 16 -12.82 -7.13 17.69
CA PHE A 16 -11.77 -6.14 17.52
C PHE A 16 -10.95 -6.64 16.33
N MET A 17 -11.39 -6.30 15.12
CA MET A 17 -10.58 -6.49 13.93
C MET A 17 -9.32 -5.68 14.18
N LYS A 18 -8.23 -6.37 14.47
CA LYS A 18 -6.93 -5.72 14.56
C LYS A 18 -6.68 -5.09 13.20
N ALA A 19 -6.39 -3.80 13.21
CA ALA A 19 -5.93 -3.10 12.03
C ALA A 19 -4.84 -3.92 11.34
N GLN A 20 -5.02 -4.20 10.05
CA GLN A 20 -4.05 -4.95 9.27
C GLN A 20 -2.90 -4.04 8.83
N SER A 21 -1.74 -4.63 8.60
CA SER A 21 -0.59 -3.97 7.97
C SER A 21 -0.11 -4.81 6.81
N PHE A 22 0.53 -4.17 5.84
CA PHE A 22 1.23 -4.86 4.76
C PHE A 22 2.22 -5.87 5.32
N GLN A 23 2.28 -7.05 4.69
CA GLN A 23 3.16 -8.15 5.08
C GLN A 23 4.05 -8.55 3.90
N LYS A 24 5.28 -8.98 4.20
CA LYS A 24 6.15 -9.60 3.20
C LYS A 24 5.46 -10.81 2.58
N THR A 25 5.58 -10.95 1.27
CA THR A 25 4.91 -12.01 0.51
C THR A 25 5.88 -12.78 -0.36
N GLY A 26 5.55 -14.06 -0.63
CA GLY A 26 6.19 -14.87 -1.66
C GLY A 26 5.31 -15.08 -2.89
N LYS A 27 4.13 -14.44 -2.95
CA LYS A 27 3.20 -14.52 -4.09
C LYS A 27 3.67 -13.71 -5.29
N TYR A 28 4.53 -12.72 -5.06
CA TYR A 28 4.98 -11.74 -6.04
C TYR A 28 6.49 -11.57 -5.95
N MET A 29 7.13 -11.30 -7.09
CA MET A 29 8.55 -11.00 -7.16
C MET A 29 8.84 -9.96 -8.23
N ALA A 30 9.97 -9.26 -8.07
CA ALA A 30 10.55 -8.39 -9.09
C ALA A 30 11.53 -9.22 -9.93
N VAL A 31 11.41 -9.15 -11.25
CA VAL A 31 12.36 -9.74 -12.20
C VAL A 31 13.04 -8.62 -12.95
N THR A 32 14.36 -8.54 -12.85
CA THR A 32 15.15 -7.46 -13.43
C THR A 32 15.86 -7.91 -14.70
N GLU A 33 15.66 -7.17 -15.78
CA GLU A 33 16.43 -7.24 -17.02
C GLU A 33 17.33 -6.01 -17.12
N ILE A 34 18.63 -6.22 -17.39
CA ILE A 34 19.59 -5.12 -17.57
C ILE A 34 19.69 -4.80 -19.06
N LYS A 35 19.43 -3.54 -19.43
CA LYS A 35 19.57 -3.04 -20.79
C LYS A 35 20.83 -2.19 -20.91
N GLU A 36 21.81 -2.74 -21.60
CA GLU A 36 22.96 -1.97 -22.10
C GLU A 36 22.51 -1.15 -23.32
N ASN A 37 22.32 0.15 -23.11
CA ASN A 37 21.81 1.09 -24.12
C ASN A 37 22.88 2.06 -24.64
N GLY A 38 24.15 1.83 -24.30
CA GLY A 38 25.27 2.71 -24.69
C GLY A 38 25.31 4.05 -23.94
N ALA A 39 24.47 4.24 -22.91
CA ALA A 39 24.61 5.33 -21.95
C ALA A 39 25.75 5.04 -20.96
N GLU A 40 26.12 6.05 -20.16
CA GLU A 40 27.16 5.92 -19.12
C GLU A 40 26.80 4.86 -18.09
N TYR A 41 25.50 4.69 -17.81
CA TYR A 41 24.96 3.71 -16.90
C TYR A 41 23.90 2.83 -17.58
N PRO A 42 23.84 1.54 -17.24
CA PRO A 42 22.79 0.66 -17.76
C PRO A 42 21.43 1.09 -17.20
N THR A 43 20.37 0.81 -17.95
CA THR A 43 18.98 0.93 -17.47
C THR A 43 18.50 -0.43 -16.99
N TYR A 44 17.85 -0.50 -15.84
CA TYR A 44 17.17 -1.72 -15.41
C TYR A 44 15.69 -1.66 -15.77
N LEU A 45 15.20 -2.71 -16.43
CA LEU A 45 13.77 -2.96 -16.55
C LEU A 45 13.35 -3.95 -15.47
N VAL A 46 12.43 -3.53 -14.63
CA VAL A 46 11.93 -4.36 -13.54
C VAL A 46 10.49 -4.75 -13.84
N ASP A 47 10.23 -6.04 -13.91
CA ASP A 47 8.88 -6.59 -14.06
C ASP A 47 8.35 -7.09 -12.72
N LEU A 48 7.18 -6.59 -12.31
CA LEU A 48 6.43 -7.18 -11.20
C LEU A 48 5.62 -8.35 -11.73
N VAL A 49 5.88 -9.56 -11.20
CA VAL A 49 5.27 -10.80 -11.68
C VAL A 49 4.69 -11.65 -10.55
N ARG A 50 3.71 -12.48 -10.88
CA ARG A 50 3.19 -13.52 -10.00
C ARG A 50 4.13 -14.72 -9.90
N SER A 51 4.33 -15.22 -8.69
CA SER A 51 5.15 -16.39 -8.40
C SER A 51 4.37 -17.68 -8.64
N GLY A 52 4.97 -18.68 -9.31
CA GLY A 52 4.44 -20.05 -9.36
C GLY A 52 3.53 -20.44 -10.54
N GLY A 53 3.61 -19.77 -11.70
CA GLY A 53 2.87 -20.14 -12.91
C GLY A 53 3.51 -19.62 -14.20
N ILE A 54 2.76 -19.54 -15.32
CA ILE A 54 3.15 -18.68 -16.44
C ILE A 54 3.30 -17.29 -15.83
N SER A 55 4.51 -16.73 -15.88
CA SER A 55 4.86 -15.45 -15.27
C SER A 55 3.99 -14.34 -15.89
N GLU A 56 2.81 -14.14 -15.32
CA GLU A 56 1.91 -13.07 -15.74
C GLU A 56 2.49 -11.78 -15.18
N LYS A 57 2.98 -10.97 -16.11
CA LYS A 57 3.52 -9.65 -15.81
C LYS A 57 2.38 -8.70 -15.47
N LEU A 58 2.46 -8.10 -14.29
CA LEU A 58 1.48 -7.12 -13.82
C LEU A 58 1.84 -5.71 -14.26
N SER A 59 3.13 -5.37 -14.19
CA SER A 59 3.65 -4.05 -14.55
C SER A 59 5.15 -4.13 -14.87
N THR A 60 5.64 -3.16 -15.65
CA THR A 60 7.06 -2.94 -15.92
C THR A 60 7.45 -1.55 -15.43
N PHE A 61 8.61 -1.44 -14.80
CA PHE A 61 9.21 -0.20 -14.33
C PHE A 61 10.58 -0.05 -14.96
N THR A 62 11.01 1.20 -15.09
CA THR A 62 12.35 1.54 -15.58
C THR A 62 13.09 2.19 -14.43
N ILE A 63 14.27 1.69 -14.11
CA ILE A 63 15.21 2.29 -13.17
C ILE A 63 16.37 2.82 -13.99
N ASP A 64 16.45 4.14 -14.07
CA ASP A 64 17.50 4.85 -14.82
C ASP A 64 18.70 5.17 -13.93
N ASP A 65 18.47 5.55 -12.67
CA ASP A 65 19.52 5.88 -11.69
C ASP A 65 20.09 4.62 -11.01
N THR A 66 20.68 3.72 -11.80
CA THR A 66 21.13 2.40 -11.34
C THR A 66 22.31 2.44 -10.36
N GLU A 67 23.07 3.54 -10.31
CA GLU A 67 24.11 3.74 -9.29
C GLU A 67 23.55 3.99 -7.89
N LEU A 68 22.36 4.58 -7.80
CA LEU A 68 21.72 4.94 -6.53
C LEU A 68 20.73 3.87 -6.09
N PHE A 69 20.37 2.93 -6.96
CA PHE A 69 19.45 1.85 -6.66
C PHE A 69 20.00 0.92 -5.57
N GLU A 70 19.20 0.69 -4.52
CA GLU A 70 19.56 -0.20 -3.41
C GLU A 70 18.78 -1.51 -3.47
N ASP A 71 17.46 -1.48 -3.31
CA ASP A 71 16.64 -2.69 -3.20
C ASP A 71 15.18 -2.48 -3.63
N ILE A 72 14.46 -3.58 -3.80
CA ILE A 72 13.02 -3.62 -4.08
C ILE A 72 12.31 -4.45 -3.03
N PHE A 73 11.33 -3.84 -2.36
CA PHE A 73 10.49 -4.50 -1.37
C PHE A 73 9.10 -4.73 -1.93
N ILE A 74 8.59 -5.97 -1.81
CA ILE A 74 7.22 -6.31 -2.19
C ILE A 74 6.48 -6.82 -0.97
N THR A 75 5.37 -6.16 -0.66
CA THR A 75 4.47 -6.52 0.43
C THR A 75 3.03 -6.55 -0.06
N THR A 76 2.16 -7.25 0.66
CA THR A 76 0.73 -7.35 0.32
C THR A 76 -0.16 -7.08 1.52
N LEU A 77 -1.34 -6.54 1.23
CA LEU A 77 -2.47 -6.39 2.14
C LEU A 77 -3.63 -7.21 1.61
N GLU A 78 -3.97 -8.31 2.29
CA GLU A 78 -5.09 -9.16 1.91
C GLU A 78 -6.42 -8.54 2.39
N ASN A 79 -7.47 -8.67 1.57
CA ASN A 79 -8.82 -8.18 1.87
C ASN A 79 -8.80 -6.74 2.45
N PRO A 80 -8.45 -5.72 1.64
CA PRO A 80 -8.27 -4.34 2.10
C PRO A 80 -9.54 -3.69 2.68
N GLY A 81 -10.69 -4.38 2.66
CA GLY A 81 -11.98 -3.84 3.08
C GLY A 81 -12.63 -2.97 2.00
N LEU A 82 -12.28 -3.20 0.73
CA LEU A 82 -12.92 -2.62 -0.44
C LEU A 82 -13.69 -3.72 -1.17
N GLN A 83 -14.95 -3.46 -1.51
CA GLN A 83 -15.76 -4.38 -2.28
C GLN A 83 -15.10 -4.66 -3.64
N GLY A 84 -15.02 -5.93 -4.04
CA GLY A 84 -14.47 -6.31 -5.34
C GLY A 84 -12.93 -6.32 -5.40
N ILE A 85 -12.22 -6.01 -4.31
CA ILE A 85 -10.75 -6.07 -4.23
C ILE A 85 -10.32 -7.19 -3.29
N SER A 86 -9.54 -8.12 -3.83
CA SER A 86 -9.04 -9.28 -3.12
C SER A 86 -7.77 -8.99 -2.32
N GLU A 87 -6.85 -8.22 -2.89
CA GLU A 87 -5.59 -7.84 -2.26
C GLU A 87 -4.99 -6.57 -2.87
N VAL A 88 -4.08 -5.95 -2.14
CA VAL A 88 -3.24 -4.84 -2.60
C VAL A 88 -1.79 -5.26 -2.54
N ILE A 89 -1.06 -5.07 -3.63
CA ILE A 89 0.39 -5.22 -3.69
C ILE A 89 1.00 -3.83 -3.52
N LYS A 90 1.95 -3.69 -2.59
CA LYS A 90 2.83 -2.52 -2.47
C LYS A 90 4.23 -2.94 -2.88
N MET A 91 4.76 -2.28 -3.90
CA MET A 91 6.16 -2.40 -4.33
C MET A 91 6.87 -1.09 -4.02
N GLU A 92 7.99 -1.17 -3.32
CA GLU A 92 8.85 -0.03 -2.99
C GLU A 92 10.19 -0.21 -3.66
N ILE A 93 10.66 0.81 -4.37
CA ILE A 93 12.00 0.89 -4.94
C ILE A 93 12.77 1.91 -4.12
N GLU A 94 13.87 1.49 -3.51
CA GLU A 94 14.72 2.32 -2.67
C GLU A 94 15.96 2.79 -3.43
N TYR A 95 16.26 4.07 -3.29
CA TYR A 95 17.45 4.73 -3.81
C TYR A 95 18.19 5.41 -2.67
N LEU A 96 19.52 5.31 -2.63
CA LEU A 96 20.32 5.91 -1.58
C LEU A 96 21.41 6.82 -2.15
N ALA A 97 21.35 8.08 -1.77
CA ALA A 97 22.36 9.09 -2.05
C ALA A 97 22.69 9.86 -0.75
N CYS A 98 22.65 11.20 -0.79
CA CYS A 98 22.72 12.02 0.42
C CYS A 98 21.46 11.91 1.30
N CYS A 99 20.34 11.46 0.71
CA CYS A 99 19.10 11.08 1.37
C CYS A 99 18.63 9.75 0.78
N ALA A 100 17.77 9.03 1.50
CA ALA A 100 17.08 7.87 0.92
C ALA A 100 15.81 8.34 0.21
N GLU A 101 15.58 7.90 -1.01
CA GLU A 101 14.34 8.11 -1.76
C GLU A 101 13.64 6.77 -1.95
N VAL A 102 12.35 6.72 -1.64
CA VAL A 102 11.53 5.52 -1.80
C VAL A 102 10.35 5.84 -2.71
N GLU A 103 10.34 5.20 -3.87
CA GLU A 103 9.19 5.21 -4.77
C GLU A 103 8.24 4.06 -4.43
N SER A 104 7.00 4.38 -4.05
CA SER A 104 5.96 3.41 -3.71
C SER A 104 4.93 3.28 -4.83
N TYR A 105 4.73 2.05 -5.28
CA TYR A 105 3.76 1.66 -6.30
C TYR A 105 2.73 0.70 -5.68
N TYR A 106 1.44 0.99 -5.88
CA TYR A 106 0.35 0.19 -5.33
C TYR A 106 -0.53 -0.37 -6.44
N PHE A 107 -0.81 -1.67 -6.37
CA PHE A 107 -1.63 -2.41 -7.33
C PHE A 107 -2.75 -3.13 -6.59
N MET A 108 -4.00 -2.77 -6.90
CA MET A 108 -5.18 -3.46 -6.40
C MET A 108 -5.54 -4.61 -7.34
N ILE A 109 -5.73 -5.79 -6.79
CA ILE A 109 -6.14 -7.00 -7.52
C ILE A 109 -7.64 -7.21 -7.29
N THR A 110 -8.44 -7.08 -8.34
CA THR A 110 -9.88 -7.31 -8.24
C THR A 110 -10.20 -8.79 -8.02
N ASP A 111 -11.41 -9.10 -7.55
CA ASP A 111 -11.90 -10.48 -7.44
C ASP A 111 -11.94 -11.22 -8.80
N LYS A 112 -11.91 -10.46 -9.91
CA LYS A 112 -11.82 -10.97 -11.28
C LYS A 112 -10.38 -11.08 -11.80
N ASN A 113 -9.40 -10.86 -10.93
CA ASN A 113 -7.98 -10.90 -11.24
C ASN A 113 -7.47 -9.76 -12.13
N GLU A 114 -8.23 -8.66 -12.23
CA GLU A 114 -7.81 -7.46 -12.95
C GLU A 114 -6.90 -6.60 -12.06
N VAL A 115 -5.95 -5.87 -12.67
CA VAL A 115 -5.00 -5.01 -11.95
C VAL A 115 -5.41 -3.56 -12.12
N VAL A 116 -5.55 -2.84 -11.00
CA VAL A 116 -5.77 -1.40 -10.97
C VAL A 116 -4.63 -0.74 -10.22
N SER A 117 -3.88 0.15 -10.88
CA SER A 117 -2.79 0.90 -10.26
C SER A 117 -3.28 2.18 -9.59
N LEU A 118 -2.74 2.48 -8.41
CA LEU A 118 -2.89 3.80 -7.80
C LEU A 118 -1.75 4.73 -8.24
N PRO A 119 -1.91 6.05 -8.13
CA PRO A 119 -0.83 7.00 -8.38
C PRO A 119 0.40 6.69 -7.52
N ARG A 120 1.59 6.83 -8.12
CA ARG A 120 2.87 6.65 -7.44
C ARG A 120 3.03 7.66 -6.31
N LEU A 121 3.60 7.22 -5.18
CA LEU A 121 4.06 8.09 -4.11
C LEU A 121 5.59 8.07 -4.05
N THR A 122 6.20 9.20 -3.69
CA THR A 122 7.65 9.31 -3.48
C THR A 122 7.88 9.91 -2.10
N ASN A 123 8.70 9.23 -1.30
CA ASN A 123 9.16 9.73 0.00
C ASN A 123 10.66 9.98 -0.04
N VAL A 124 11.10 11.08 0.58
CA VAL A 124 12.52 11.43 0.71
C VAL A 124 12.89 11.56 2.18
N TYR A 125 13.80 10.71 2.62
CA TYR A 125 14.29 10.61 4.00
C TYR A 125 15.71 11.17 4.09
N CYS A 126 15.80 12.44 4.49
CA CYS A 126 17.05 13.13 4.82
C CYS A 126 17.24 13.19 6.34
N GLU A 127 18.33 13.82 6.79
CA GLU A 127 18.48 14.17 8.21
C GLU A 127 17.28 15.00 8.69
N ASN A 128 16.59 14.49 9.72
CA ASN A 128 15.36 15.04 10.31
C ASN A 128 14.05 14.83 9.52
N SER A 129 14.04 14.00 8.47
CA SER A 129 12.78 13.59 7.87
C SER A 129 11.93 12.83 8.88
N ASN A 130 10.71 13.32 9.11
CA ASN A 130 9.76 12.74 10.05
C ASN A 130 8.36 12.58 9.43
N THR A 131 8.26 12.72 8.11
CA THR A 131 7.02 12.56 7.36
C THR A 131 7.08 11.34 6.47
N ASP A 132 5.94 10.68 6.30
CA ASP A 132 5.78 9.55 5.39
C ASP A 132 4.42 9.60 4.69
N SER A 133 4.44 9.60 3.36
CA SER A 133 3.24 9.54 2.53
C SER A 133 2.93 8.10 2.13
N GLN A 134 1.70 7.66 2.39
CA GLN A 134 1.25 6.31 2.09
C GLN A 134 -0.26 6.28 1.81
N TYR A 135 -0.72 5.24 1.11
CA TYR A 135 -2.14 4.93 1.07
C TYR A 135 -2.56 4.09 2.30
N THR A 136 -3.65 4.51 2.93
CA THR A 136 -4.33 3.80 4.02
C THR A 136 -5.63 3.22 3.49
N PHE A 137 -5.78 1.90 3.60
CA PHE A 137 -6.96 1.14 3.20
C PHE A 137 -7.95 0.95 4.35
N PRO A 138 -9.24 0.66 4.07
CA PRO A 138 -10.29 0.55 5.09
C PRO A 138 -9.98 -0.38 6.26
N ASN A 139 -9.32 -1.52 6.01
CA ASN A 139 -8.99 -2.51 7.04
C ASN A 139 -7.74 -2.17 7.87
N GLN A 140 -7.07 -1.05 7.59
CA GLN A 140 -5.87 -0.61 8.27
C GLN A 140 -6.18 0.37 9.40
N LYS A 141 -5.17 0.68 10.20
CA LYS A 141 -5.30 1.66 11.27
C LYS A 141 -5.62 3.01 10.64
N TYR A 142 -6.67 3.67 11.12
CA TYR A 142 -7.18 4.94 10.59
C TYR A 142 -7.82 4.85 9.18
N GLY A 143 -8.07 3.63 8.68
CA GLY A 143 -8.85 3.42 7.47
C GLY A 143 -10.30 3.88 7.61
N VAL A 144 -10.90 4.27 6.49
CA VAL A 144 -12.31 4.64 6.41
C VAL A 144 -12.99 3.71 5.41
N GLU A 145 -14.11 3.13 5.81
CA GLU A 145 -14.89 2.21 4.98
C GLU A 145 -15.18 2.80 3.59
N GLY A 146 -14.98 1.99 2.54
CA GLY A 146 -15.23 2.38 1.14
C GLY A 146 -14.25 3.39 0.54
N ASN A 147 -13.22 3.81 1.28
CA ASN A 147 -12.29 4.84 0.83
C ASN A 147 -10.84 4.39 0.90
N ILE A 148 -10.07 4.79 -0.10
CA ILE A 148 -8.60 4.74 -0.09
C ILE A 148 -8.13 6.14 0.29
N LEU A 149 -7.27 6.23 1.30
CA LEU A 149 -6.82 7.52 1.83
C LEU A 149 -5.34 7.70 1.52
N GLU A 150 -4.98 8.72 0.75
CA GLU A 150 -3.60 9.19 0.70
C GLU A 150 -3.34 10.03 1.96
N THR A 151 -2.42 9.54 2.79
CA THR A 151 -2.14 10.10 4.10
C THR A 151 -0.67 10.46 4.24
N GLU A 152 -0.39 11.59 4.86
CA GLU A 152 0.95 11.96 5.31
C GLU A 152 1.01 11.82 6.83
N THR A 153 1.83 10.88 7.30
CA THR A 153 2.04 10.62 8.72
C THR A 153 3.24 11.40 9.19
N LEU A 154 3.07 12.21 10.25
CA LEU A 154 4.19 12.81 10.95
C LEU A 154 4.54 11.98 12.19
N TYR A 155 5.82 11.66 12.35
CA TYR A 155 6.36 10.97 13.51
C TYR A 155 7.04 11.94 14.49
N LYS A 156 7.07 11.54 15.76
CA LYS A 156 7.96 12.11 16.77
C LYS A 156 9.38 11.56 16.56
N GLU A 157 10.36 12.16 17.22
CA GLU A 157 11.74 11.64 17.27
C GLU A 157 11.81 10.19 17.82
N THR A 158 10.81 9.75 18.59
CA THR A 158 10.69 8.39 19.10
C THR A 158 10.06 7.40 18.10
N SER A 159 9.86 7.81 16.84
CA SER A 159 9.14 7.07 15.79
C SER A 159 7.67 6.75 16.10
N GLU A 160 7.11 7.37 17.13
CA GLU A 160 5.67 7.33 17.39
C GLU A 160 4.92 8.26 16.45
N VAL A 161 3.74 7.85 15.97
CA VAL A 161 2.84 8.73 15.21
C VAL A 161 2.44 9.93 16.07
N LYS A 162 2.70 11.14 15.55
CA LYS A 162 2.28 12.41 16.15
C LYS A 162 0.92 12.85 15.60
N TYR A 163 0.75 12.84 14.28
CA TYR A 163 -0.52 13.09 13.60
C TYR A 163 -0.52 12.48 12.20
N ILE A 164 -1.71 12.33 11.62
CA ILE A 164 -1.92 11.87 10.25
C ILE A 164 -2.77 12.91 9.53
N ASN A 165 -2.26 13.41 8.41
CA ASN A 165 -2.94 14.37 7.56
C ASN A 165 -3.54 13.64 6.35
N LEU A 166 -4.83 13.81 6.10
CA LEU A 166 -5.43 13.40 4.83
C LEU A 166 -4.97 14.37 3.73
N LYS A 167 -4.34 13.85 2.68
CA LYS A 167 -3.99 14.62 1.48
C LYS A 167 -5.10 14.50 0.43
N GLN A 168 -5.49 13.27 0.17
CA GLN A 168 -6.51 12.95 -0.80
C GLN A 168 -7.29 11.71 -0.36
N SER A 169 -8.58 11.68 -0.64
CA SER A 169 -9.40 10.48 -0.48
C SER A 169 -9.89 10.07 -1.86
N PHE A 170 -9.93 8.77 -2.10
CA PHE A 170 -10.50 8.18 -3.31
C PHE A 170 -11.64 7.26 -2.91
N THR A 171 -12.80 7.47 -3.53
CA THR A 171 -13.94 6.55 -3.39
C THR A 171 -13.79 5.46 -4.44
N TRP A 172 -13.86 4.21 -4.01
CA TRP A 172 -13.83 3.05 -4.88
C TRP A 172 -15.23 2.68 -5.34
N ASN A 173 -15.46 2.63 -6.66
CA ASN A 173 -16.73 2.25 -7.27
C ASN A 173 -16.50 1.19 -8.37
N ASP A 174 -16.18 -0.05 -8.00
CA ASP A 174 -16.15 -1.20 -8.92
C ASP A 174 -15.45 -0.96 -10.27
N ASN A 175 -14.18 -0.49 -10.21
CA ASN A 175 -13.19 -0.28 -11.30
C ASN A 175 -12.74 1.16 -11.52
N GLU A 176 -13.37 2.14 -10.88
CA GLU A 176 -12.86 3.51 -10.85
C GLU A 176 -12.59 3.97 -9.42
N PHE A 177 -11.43 4.59 -9.21
CA PHE A 177 -11.16 5.38 -8.01
C PHE A 177 -11.25 6.86 -8.39
N ASN A 178 -12.20 7.57 -7.76
CA ASN A 178 -12.44 8.97 -8.06
C ASN A 178 -12.04 9.83 -6.86
N PRO A 179 -11.39 11.00 -7.06
CA PRO A 179 -11.13 11.94 -5.98
C PRO A 179 -12.43 12.25 -5.21
N SER A 180 -12.43 11.95 -3.92
CA SER A 180 -13.53 12.27 -3.02
C SER A 180 -13.55 13.77 -2.72
N LYS A 181 -14.76 14.34 -2.63
CA LYS A 181 -14.95 15.74 -2.28
C LYS A 181 -14.70 16.04 -0.80
N ASN A 182 -14.50 15.01 0.04
CA ASN A 182 -14.32 15.17 1.48
C ASN A 182 -12.83 15.10 1.86
N THR A 183 -12.29 16.23 2.29
CA THR A 183 -10.87 16.43 2.67
C THR A 183 -10.60 16.36 4.17
N ALA A 184 -11.61 16.08 5.01
CA ALA A 184 -11.46 16.12 6.47
C ALA A 184 -11.42 14.72 7.08
N ILE A 185 -10.24 14.33 7.59
CA ILE A 185 -10.14 13.38 8.70
C ILE A 185 -9.77 14.22 9.92
N THR A 186 -10.71 14.39 10.84
CA THR A 186 -10.43 14.99 12.14
C THR A 186 -9.53 14.05 12.94
N SER A 187 -8.35 14.52 13.34
CA SER A 187 -7.46 13.85 14.27
C SER A 187 -8.15 13.59 15.61
N TYR A 188 -8.00 12.38 16.17
CA TYR A 188 -8.34 12.06 17.56
C TYR A 188 -7.16 12.34 18.49
#